data_AF-A0A0C3QB92-F1
#
_entry.id   AF-A0A0C3QB92-F1
#
_cell.length_a   1.000
_cell.length_b   1.000
_cell.length_c   1.000
_cell.angle_alpha   90.00
_cell.angle_beta   90.00
_cell.angle_gamma   90.00
#
_symmetry.space_group_name_H-M   'P 1'
#
loop_
_entity.id
_entity.type
_entity.pdbx_description
1 polymer ?
#
loop_
_entity_poly.entity_id
_entity_poly.type
_entity_poly.pdbx_seq_one_letter_code
_entity_poly.pdbx_strand_id
1 'polypeptide(L)'
;VARHFENGWKHEHKKVPNIKRIFAVCLPDHLNETYEEYNDRLERQNGWRGANEQLVFHGTERICSLGEKDEHVTLCQRTTCRLCCILQTSFLVSKAGSAGRSFKRFGPGIYTSSVSSKADDYAIPPWLSDDKAMIVAKVSLGKISIHYKTTQHLTGPPLGYDSVLGDAGVDLNYDEQVLYKNEAVRPAYVVIYQRPLAIGAPTFTMPRSAAQTTLSNTAATLTAAATAAMATATMNSSASNDCTIM
;
A
#
# COMPACT_ATOMS: atom_id res chain seq x y z
N VAL A 1 6.12 -14.33 -4.50
CA VAL A 1 5.62 -12.96 -4.80
C VAL A 1 5.98 -12.51 -6.22
N ALA A 2 7.26 -12.46 -6.62
CA ALA A 2 7.68 -12.04 -7.97
C ALA A 2 6.89 -12.71 -9.11
N ARG A 3 6.88 -14.05 -9.15
CA ARG A 3 6.10 -14.82 -10.13
C ARG A 3 4.59 -14.49 -10.12
N HIS A 4 4.01 -14.24 -8.95
CA HIS A 4 2.60 -13.86 -8.86
C HIS A 4 2.36 -12.48 -9.49
N PHE A 5 3.25 -11.53 -9.22
CA PHE A 5 3.23 -10.20 -9.83
C PHE A 5 3.40 -10.27 -11.36
N GLU A 6 4.37 -11.04 -11.86
CA GLU A 6 4.63 -11.22 -13.29
C GLU A 6 3.46 -11.91 -14.00
N ASN A 7 2.94 -13.00 -13.43
CA ASN A 7 1.78 -13.72 -13.99
C ASN A 7 0.49 -12.88 -13.95
N GLY A 8 0.38 -11.95 -12.98
CA GLY A 8 -0.72 -10.98 -12.91
C GLY A 8 -0.61 -9.85 -13.95
N TRP A 9 0.49 -9.77 -14.69
CA TRP A 9 0.73 -8.69 -15.65
C TRP A 9 0.08 -9.01 -17.02
N LYS A 10 -1.24 -8.87 -17.09
CA LYS A 10 -2.08 -9.29 -18.22
C LYS A 10 -2.36 -8.23 -19.31
N HIS A 11 -2.11 -6.95 -19.05
CA HIS A 11 -2.37 -5.91 -20.07
C HIS A 11 -1.30 -5.96 -21.17
N GLU A 12 -1.68 -6.42 -22.37
CA GLU A 12 -0.75 -6.62 -23.51
C GLU A 12 0.03 -5.36 -23.93
N HIS A 13 -0.61 -4.19 -23.83
CA HIS A 13 0.02 -2.91 -24.16
C HIS A 13 1.00 -2.39 -23.08
N LYS A 14 1.09 -3.06 -21.92
CA LYS A 14 2.01 -2.68 -20.84
C LYS A 14 3.17 -3.66 -20.80
N LYS A 15 4.39 -3.18 -21.05
CA LYS A 15 5.60 -4.00 -20.85
C LYS A 15 5.74 -4.39 -19.38
N VAL A 16 6.03 -5.66 -19.11
CA VAL A 16 6.28 -6.17 -17.76
C VAL A 16 7.44 -5.40 -17.13
N PRO A 17 7.25 -4.80 -15.93
CA PRO A 17 8.27 -3.97 -15.30
C PRO A 17 9.34 -4.82 -14.60
N ASN A 18 10.51 -4.21 -14.40
CA ASN A 18 11.57 -4.83 -13.63
C ASN A 18 11.27 -4.69 -12.13
N ILE A 19 11.20 -5.82 -11.42
CA ILE A 19 11.09 -5.82 -9.96
C ILE A 19 12.47 -5.46 -9.39
N LYS A 20 12.51 -4.40 -8.60
CA LYS A 20 13.72 -3.98 -7.88
C LYS A 20 13.81 -4.63 -6.50
N ARG A 21 12.70 -4.62 -5.76
CA ARG A 21 12.65 -5.08 -4.36
C ARG A 21 11.30 -5.66 -4.00
N ILE A 22 11.31 -6.61 -3.06
CA ILE A 22 10.11 -7.15 -2.43
C ILE A 22 10.33 -7.14 -0.93
N PHE A 23 9.49 -6.43 -0.20
CA PHE A 23 9.49 -6.40 1.26
C PHE A 23 8.35 -7.26 1.79
N ALA A 24 8.60 -8.02 2.85
CA ALA A 24 7.54 -8.59 3.67
C ALA A 24 6.99 -7.51 4.62
N VAL A 25 5.69 -7.52 4.87
CA VAL A 25 5.05 -6.58 5.79
C VAL A 25 4.81 -7.29 7.12
N CYS A 26 5.47 -6.82 8.17
CA CYS A 26 5.22 -7.28 9.55
C CYS A 26 4.15 -6.40 10.18
N LEU A 27 2.98 -6.97 10.44
CA LEU A 27 1.88 -6.29 11.12
C LEU A 27 1.87 -6.62 12.62
N PRO A 28 1.44 -5.69 13.48
CA PRO A 28 1.13 -6.00 14.87
C PRO A 28 0.16 -7.17 15.04
N ASP A 29 0.34 -7.96 16.10
CA ASP A 29 -0.42 -9.20 16.35
C ASP A 29 -1.94 -9.00 16.31
N HIS A 30 -2.45 -7.95 16.96
CA HIS A 30 -3.89 -7.65 16.98
C HIS A 30 -4.51 -7.47 15.58
N LEU A 31 -3.74 -7.01 14.58
CA LEU A 31 -4.22 -6.95 13.21
C LEU A 31 -4.27 -8.34 12.59
N ASN A 32 -3.28 -9.21 12.83
CA ASN A 32 -3.30 -10.57 12.33
C ASN A 32 -4.41 -11.40 12.98
N GLU A 33 -4.58 -11.30 14.30
CA GLU A 33 -5.64 -11.97 15.06
C GLU A 33 -7.03 -11.66 14.51
N THR A 34 -7.36 -10.39 14.31
CA THR A 34 -8.68 -10.00 13.77
C THR A 34 -8.92 -10.53 12.34
N TYR A 35 -7.87 -10.75 11.55
CA TYR A 35 -8.00 -11.39 10.23
C TYR A 35 -8.21 -12.89 10.34
N GLU A 36 -7.51 -13.56 11.24
CA GLU A 36 -7.67 -15.00 11.52
C GLU A 36 -9.08 -15.29 12.07
N GLU A 37 -9.56 -14.48 13.02
CA GLU A 37 -10.93 -14.56 13.53
C GLU A 37 -11.98 -14.37 12.42
N TYR A 38 -11.72 -13.45 11.48
CA TYR A 38 -12.57 -13.24 10.32
C TYR A 38 -12.62 -14.47 9.43
N ASN A 39 -11.46 -15.06 9.14
CA ASN A 39 -11.32 -16.26 8.32
C ASN A 39 -12.06 -17.45 8.95
N ASP A 40 -11.80 -17.73 10.23
CA ASP A 40 -12.47 -18.78 10.99
C ASP A 40 -14.00 -18.62 10.99
N ARG A 41 -14.48 -17.37 11.05
CA ARG A 41 -15.91 -17.09 10.94
C ARG A 41 -16.45 -17.45 9.57
N LEU A 42 -15.74 -17.09 8.50
CA LEU A 42 -16.15 -17.41 7.13
C LEU A 42 -16.13 -18.92 6.86
N GLU A 43 -15.13 -19.65 7.35
CA GLU A 43 -15.08 -21.11 7.23
C GLU A 43 -16.30 -21.77 7.88
N ARG A 44 -16.64 -21.35 9.10
CA ARG A 44 -17.83 -21.84 9.83
C ARG A 44 -19.14 -21.50 9.13
N GLN A 45 -19.24 -20.32 8.52
CA GLN A 45 -20.47 -19.86 7.86
C GLN A 45 -20.68 -20.50 6.49
N ASN A 46 -19.63 -20.58 5.68
CA ASN A 46 -19.73 -20.98 4.28
C ASN A 46 -19.47 -22.47 4.10
N GLY A 47 -18.80 -23.14 5.05
CA GLY A 47 -18.42 -24.55 4.96
C GLY A 47 -17.23 -24.82 4.04
N TRP A 48 -16.47 -23.79 3.68
CA TRP A 48 -15.35 -23.86 2.74
C TRP A 48 -14.05 -23.68 3.52
N ARG A 49 -13.13 -24.64 3.38
CA ARG A 49 -11.79 -24.52 3.98
C ARG A 49 -11.02 -23.37 3.31
N GLY A 50 -10.35 -22.58 4.13
CA GLY A 50 -9.49 -21.46 3.75
C GLY A 50 -10.23 -20.18 3.35
N ALA A 51 -11.53 -20.05 3.65
CA ALA A 51 -12.34 -18.83 3.42
C ALA A 51 -12.14 -18.11 2.06
N ASN A 52 -11.81 -18.87 0.99
CA ASN A 52 -11.41 -18.32 -0.29
C ASN A 52 -10.28 -17.27 -0.17
N GLU A 53 -9.21 -17.65 0.53
CA GLU A 53 -8.03 -16.82 0.70
C GLU A 53 -7.21 -16.69 -0.58
N GLN A 54 -6.83 -15.45 -0.90
CA GLN A 54 -6.06 -15.14 -2.10
C GLN A 54 -4.99 -14.09 -1.81
N LEU A 55 -3.92 -14.13 -2.60
CA LEU A 55 -3.04 -12.97 -2.76
C LEU A 55 -3.56 -12.14 -3.94
N VAL A 56 -3.73 -10.84 -3.70
CA VAL A 56 -4.25 -9.87 -4.67
C VAL A 56 -3.41 -8.59 -4.62
N PHE A 57 -3.56 -7.74 -5.62
CA PHE A 57 -2.80 -6.51 -5.78
C PHE A 57 -3.62 -5.27 -5.43
N HIS A 58 -2.97 -4.31 -4.79
CA HIS A 58 -3.50 -2.99 -4.53
C HIS A 58 -2.45 -1.92 -4.89
N GLY A 59 -2.79 -1.08 -5.86
CA GLY A 59 -2.01 0.11 -6.20
C GLY A 59 -2.51 1.32 -5.42
N THR A 60 -1.58 2.13 -4.94
CA THR A 60 -1.90 3.39 -4.25
C THR A 60 -0.77 4.41 -4.45
N GLU A 61 -0.97 5.62 -3.94
CA GLU A 61 0.04 6.67 -3.99
C GLU A 61 1.12 6.48 -2.91
N ARG A 62 2.37 6.62 -3.33
CA ARG A 62 3.54 6.72 -2.47
C ARG A 62 4.21 8.07 -2.70
N ILE A 63 4.41 8.83 -1.62
CA ILE A 63 5.05 10.16 -1.69
C ILE A 63 6.42 10.22 -1.00
N CYS A 64 6.89 9.10 -0.44
CA CYS A 64 8.15 8.99 0.28
C CYS A 64 9.14 8.09 -0.47
N SER A 65 10.36 8.01 0.04
CA SER A 65 11.45 7.24 -0.57
C SER A 65 11.46 5.75 -0.20
N LEU A 66 10.40 5.22 0.45
CA LEU A 66 10.34 3.82 0.88
C LEU A 66 10.63 2.89 -0.30
N GLY A 67 11.72 2.14 -0.23
CA GLY A 67 12.14 1.17 -1.23
C GLY A 67 12.96 1.73 -2.41
N GLU A 68 13.28 3.03 -2.43
CA GLU A 68 14.14 3.62 -3.49
C GLU A 68 15.58 3.11 -3.43
N LYS A 69 16.07 2.82 -2.21
CA LYS A 69 17.43 2.35 -1.93
C LYS A 69 17.40 1.32 -0.80
N ASP A 70 18.51 0.60 -0.59
CA ASP A 70 18.63 -0.41 0.46
C ASP A 70 18.36 0.18 1.86
N GLU A 71 18.79 1.41 2.11
CA GLU A 71 18.58 2.09 3.40
C GLU A 71 17.14 2.59 3.63
N HIS A 72 16.30 2.62 2.59
CA HIS A 72 14.95 3.20 2.67
C HIS A 72 13.89 2.16 3.04
N VAL A 73 14.01 1.58 4.23
CA VAL A 73 13.08 0.54 4.75
C VAL A 73 12.08 1.07 5.78
N THR A 74 12.26 2.30 6.27
CA THR A 74 11.41 2.88 7.31
C THR A 74 10.18 3.57 6.73
N LEU A 75 9.00 3.26 7.28
CA LEU A 75 7.75 3.93 6.93
C LEU A 75 7.77 5.41 7.36
N CYS A 76 7.32 6.32 6.49
CA CYS A 76 7.17 7.73 6.87
C CYS A 76 5.89 7.96 7.67
N GLN A 77 5.86 9.00 8.51
CA GLN A 77 4.70 9.36 9.35
C GLN A 77 3.72 10.34 8.69
N ARG A 78 3.85 10.56 7.37
CA ARG A 78 2.99 11.51 6.64
C ARG A 78 1.61 10.90 6.39
N THR A 79 0.56 11.55 6.88
CA THR A 79 -0.84 11.13 6.68
C THR A 79 -1.31 11.20 5.22
N THR A 80 -0.57 11.92 4.38
CA THR A 80 -0.79 11.99 2.93
C THR A 80 -0.11 10.83 2.17
N CYS A 81 0.77 10.06 2.80
CA CYS A 81 1.38 8.89 2.19
C CYS A 81 0.48 7.66 2.33
N ARG A 82 -0.44 7.47 1.38
CA ARG A 82 -1.43 6.38 1.42
C ARG A 82 -0.80 5.00 1.56
N LEU A 83 0.31 4.74 0.87
CA LEU A 83 1.08 3.51 1.03
C LEU A 83 1.50 3.30 2.49
N CYS A 84 2.23 4.25 3.08
CA CYS A 84 2.71 4.11 4.46
C CYS A 84 1.56 4.04 5.48
N CYS A 85 0.47 4.77 5.27
CA CYS A 85 -0.71 4.65 6.13
C CYS A 85 -1.30 3.23 6.10
N ILE A 86 -1.47 2.63 4.93
CA ILE A 86 -1.95 1.24 4.82
C ILE A 86 -0.97 0.27 5.48
N LEU A 87 0.33 0.47 5.30
CA LEU A 87 1.34 -0.41 5.93
C LEU A 87 1.40 -0.27 7.45
N GLN A 88 1.03 0.88 8.01
CA GLN A 88 0.97 1.10 9.46
C GLN A 88 -0.32 0.58 10.09
N THR A 89 -1.47 0.84 9.46
CA THR A 89 -2.79 0.61 10.07
C THR A 89 -3.58 -0.53 9.44
N SER A 90 -3.00 -1.24 8.47
CA SER A 90 -3.74 -2.05 7.49
C SER A 90 -4.75 -1.21 6.69
N PHE A 91 -5.58 -1.88 5.89
CA PHE A 91 -6.64 -1.25 5.11
C PHE A 91 -7.83 -0.86 5.99
N LEU A 92 -8.40 0.30 5.68
CA LEU A 92 -9.56 0.84 6.37
C LEU A 92 -10.66 1.20 5.37
N VAL A 93 -11.83 0.58 5.50
CA VAL A 93 -13.03 0.90 4.69
C VAL A 93 -13.43 2.36 4.87
N SER A 94 -13.20 2.95 6.05
CA SER A 94 -13.43 4.39 6.30
C SER A 94 -12.56 5.31 5.45
N LYS A 95 -11.49 4.80 4.82
CA LYS A 95 -10.65 5.53 3.88
C LYS A 95 -11.04 5.29 2.41
N ALA A 96 -12.07 4.49 2.15
CA ALA A 96 -12.53 4.23 0.78
C ALA A 96 -12.92 5.55 0.08
N GLY A 97 -12.17 5.93 -0.95
CA GLY A 97 -12.45 7.14 -1.74
C GLY A 97 -11.70 8.39 -1.32
N SER A 98 -10.94 8.31 -0.22
CA SER A 98 -9.99 9.37 0.19
C SER A 98 -8.88 9.64 -0.82
N ALA A 99 -8.79 8.83 -1.88
CA ALA A 99 -7.87 9.03 -3.00
C ALA A 99 -8.29 10.12 -4.00
N GLY A 100 -9.38 10.86 -3.72
CA GLY A 100 -9.89 11.90 -4.62
C GLY A 100 -10.52 11.34 -5.91
N ARG A 101 -10.75 10.03 -5.96
CA ARG A 101 -11.41 9.35 -7.08
C ARG A 101 -12.91 9.31 -6.81
N SER A 102 -13.67 10.14 -7.53
CA SER A 102 -15.12 10.27 -7.38
C SER A 102 -15.89 9.03 -7.84
N PHE A 103 -15.37 8.32 -8.85
CA PHE A 103 -16.04 7.16 -9.42
C PHE A 103 -15.63 5.86 -8.72
N LYS A 104 -16.63 5.15 -8.18
CA LYS A 104 -16.51 3.83 -7.54
C LYS A 104 -17.54 2.89 -8.14
N ARG A 105 -17.10 1.80 -8.76
CA ARG A 105 -18.01 0.89 -9.48
C ARG A 105 -18.96 0.14 -8.55
N PHE A 106 -18.49 -0.21 -7.36
CA PHE A 106 -19.22 -0.99 -6.36
C PHE A 106 -19.23 -0.25 -5.01
N GLY A 107 -19.32 1.08 -5.05
CA GLY A 107 -19.41 1.94 -3.87
C GLY A 107 -18.15 1.95 -2.96
N PRO A 108 -18.27 2.42 -1.70
CA PRO A 108 -17.15 2.59 -0.80
C PRO A 108 -16.67 1.26 -0.20
N GLY A 109 -15.71 0.63 -0.86
CA GLY A 109 -14.97 -0.52 -0.35
C GLY A 109 -13.47 -0.44 -0.63
N ILE A 110 -12.76 -1.49 -0.24
CA ILE A 110 -11.34 -1.71 -0.50
C ILE A 110 -11.23 -2.48 -1.81
N TYR A 111 -10.72 -1.80 -2.85
CA TYR A 111 -10.57 -2.37 -4.19
C TYR A 111 -9.22 -3.08 -4.31
N THR A 112 -9.26 -4.30 -4.80
CA THR A 112 -8.09 -5.14 -5.10
C THR A 112 -8.29 -5.81 -6.45
N SER A 113 -7.23 -6.38 -7.02
CA SER A 113 -7.32 -7.11 -8.28
C SER A 113 -6.37 -8.30 -8.28
N SER A 114 -6.75 -9.40 -8.92
CA SER A 114 -5.83 -10.50 -9.25
C SER A 114 -4.86 -10.15 -10.38
N VAL A 115 -5.03 -8.99 -11.01
CA VAL A 115 -4.24 -8.51 -12.16
C VAL A 115 -3.33 -7.37 -11.71
N SER A 116 -2.02 -7.63 -11.56
CA SER A 116 -1.03 -6.62 -11.13
C SER A 116 -0.98 -5.44 -12.08
N SER A 117 -1.01 -5.68 -13.39
CA SER A 117 -1.07 -4.62 -14.42
C SER A 117 -2.33 -3.74 -14.35
N LYS A 118 -3.42 -4.19 -13.70
CA LYS A 118 -4.59 -3.38 -13.38
C LYS A 118 -4.34 -2.51 -12.15
N ALA A 119 -3.79 -3.10 -11.09
CA ALA A 119 -3.39 -2.37 -9.89
C ALA A 119 -2.33 -1.30 -10.19
N ASP A 120 -1.48 -1.49 -11.20
CA ASP A 120 -0.50 -0.50 -11.69
C ASP A 120 -1.12 0.86 -12.08
N ASP A 121 -2.38 0.91 -12.54
CA ASP A 121 -3.11 2.15 -12.85
C ASP A 121 -3.34 3.03 -11.59
N TYR A 122 -3.20 2.42 -10.41
CA TYR A 122 -3.41 3.06 -9.12
C TYR A 122 -2.10 3.28 -8.37
N ALA A 123 -1.00 2.67 -8.81
CA ALA A 123 0.33 2.86 -8.26
C ALA A 123 0.95 4.17 -8.78
N ILE A 124 0.93 5.20 -7.93
CA ILE A 124 1.45 6.54 -8.25
C ILE A 124 2.79 6.74 -7.54
N PRO A 125 3.90 6.93 -8.28
CA PRO A 125 5.22 7.16 -7.69
C PRO A 125 5.38 8.61 -7.23
N PRO A 126 6.38 8.92 -6.37
CA PRO A 126 6.70 10.30 -6.03
C PRO A 126 7.27 11.03 -7.24
N TRP A 127 7.13 12.36 -7.29
CA TRP A 127 7.50 13.18 -8.45
C TRP A 127 8.95 13.01 -8.94
N LEU A 128 9.88 12.70 -8.05
CA LEU A 128 11.31 12.54 -8.34
C LEU A 128 11.74 11.08 -8.59
N SER A 129 10.80 10.14 -8.72
CA SER A 129 11.12 8.73 -8.98
C SER A 129 10.17 8.11 -10.00
N ASP A 130 10.72 7.24 -10.84
CA ASP A 130 9.95 6.38 -11.73
C ASP A 130 9.60 5.03 -11.08
N ASP A 131 10.13 4.77 -9.89
CA ASP A 131 9.85 3.53 -9.17
C ASP A 131 8.46 3.59 -8.57
N LYS A 132 7.67 2.56 -8.86
CA LYS A 132 6.34 2.38 -8.32
C LYS A 132 6.37 1.38 -7.18
N ALA A 133 5.40 1.52 -6.30
CA ALA A 133 5.15 0.57 -5.22
C ALA A 133 3.75 -0.02 -5.37
N MET A 134 3.64 -1.33 -5.15
CA MET A 134 2.36 -2.03 -5.16
C MET A 134 2.29 -2.95 -3.94
N ILE A 135 1.16 -2.93 -3.26
CA ILE A 135 0.90 -3.84 -2.15
C ILE A 135 0.40 -5.16 -2.74
N VAL A 136 0.98 -6.26 -2.30
CA VAL A 136 0.38 -7.60 -2.43
C VAL A 136 -0.30 -7.88 -1.10
N ALA A 137 -1.63 -7.93 -1.13
CA ALA A 137 -2.47 -8.13 0.03
C ALA A 137 -2.96 -9.58 0.10
N LYS A 138 -3.05 -10.11 1.31
CA LYS A 138 -3.76 -11.34 1.63
C LYS A 138 -5.22 -10.98 1.91
N VAL A 139 -6.17 -11.61 1.22
CA VAL A 139 -7.62 -11.36 1.37
C VAL A 139 -8.36 -12.64 1.67
N SER A 140 -9.40 -12.58 2.50
CA SER A 140 -10.40 -13.63 2.64
C SER A 140 -11.67 -13.19 1.93
N LEU A 141 -11.92 -13.73 0.73
CA LEU A 141 -13.04 -13.29 -0.11
C LEU A 141 -14.38 -13.92 0.30
N GLY A 142 -14.35 -15.03 1.06
CA GLY A 142 -15.55 -15.77 1.44
C GLY A 142 -16.42 -16.11 0.24
N LYS A 143 -17.74 -15.97 0.41
CA LYS A 143 -18.71 -16.12 -0.67
C LYS A 143 -18.79 -14.84 -1.49
N ILE A 144 -18.42 -14.94 -2.77
CA ILE A 144 -18.30 -13.81 -3.69
C ILE A 144 -19.64 -13.55 -4.42
N SER A 145 -20.12 -12.31 -4.41
CA SER A 145 -21.20 -11.86 -5.29
C SER A 145 -20.61 -11.38 -6.61
N ILE A 146 -21.00 -11.99 -7.73
CA ILE A 146 -20.50 -11.63 -9.07
C ILE A 146 -21.40 -10.55 -9.67
N HIS A 147 -20.80 -9.42 -10.06
CA HIS A 147 -21.48 -8.30 -10.70
C HIS A 147 -20.88 -8.04 -12.09
N TYR A 148 -21.73 -8.01 -13.11
CA TYR A 148 -21.33 -7.72 -14.50
C TYR A 148 -21.52 -6.24 -14.90
N LYS A 149 -22.22 -5.47 -14.06
CA LYS A 149 -22.54 -4.06 -14.28
C LYS A 149 -22.15 -3.22 -13.06
N THR A 150 -21.79 -1.97 -13.34
CA THR A 150 -21.54 -0.96 -12.30
C THR A 150 -22.73 -0.85 -11.34
N THR A 151 -22.50 -1.04 -10.04
CA THR A 151 -23.50 -0.96 -8.97
C THR A 151 -23.01 0.00 -7.87
N GLN A 152 -22.99 1.30 -8.17
CA GLN A 152 -22.31 2.30 -7.32
C GLN A 152 -22.90 2.47 -5.93
N HIS A 153 -24.17 2.08 -5.75
CA HIS A 153 -24.92 2.26 -4.50
C HIS A 153 -24.59 1.21 -3.43
N LEU A 154 -23.75 0.21 -3.73
CA LEU A 154 -23.35 -0.80 -2.75
C LEU A 154 -22.58 -0.17 -1.59
N THR A 155 -23.07 -0.33 -0.38
CA THR A 155 -22.36 0.01 0.86
C THR A 155 -21.73 -1.21 1.53
N GLY A 156 -21.96 -2.39 0.96
CA GLY A 156 -21.52 -3.70 1.44
C GLY A 156 -21.79 -4.76 0.37
N PRO A 157 -21.34 -6.01 0.58
CA PRO A 157 -21.74 -7.12 -0.27
C PRO A 157 -23.26 -7.37 -0.15
N PRO A 158 -23.93 -7.88 -1.20
CA PRO A 158 -25.32 -8.31 -1.10
C PRO A 158 -25.56 -9.32 0.02
N LEU A 159 -26.80 -9.42 0.52
CA LEU A 159 -27.14 -10.32 1.62
C LEU A 159 -26.72 -11.76 1.32
N GLY A 160 -25.99 -12.38 2.26
CA GLY A 160 -25.49 -13.74 2.11
C GLY A 160 -24.21 -13.88 1.29
N TYR A 161 -23.48 -12.77 1.07
CA TYR A 161 -22.16 -12.70 0.47
C TYR A 161 -21.19 -11.91 1.36
N ASP A 162 -19.90 -12.12 1.15
CA ASP A 162 -18.81 -11.54 1.94
C ASP A 162 -17.99 -10.49 1.17
N SER A 163 -17.96 -10.62 -0.16
CA SER A 163 -17.26 -9.72 -1.06
C SER A 163 -17.98 -9.59 -2.40
N VAL A 164 -17.53 -8.62 -3.21
CA VAL A 164 -18.02 -8.40 -4.57
C VAL A 164 -16.88 -8.63 -5.55
N LEU A 165 -17.15 -9.34 -6.64
CA LEU A 165 -16.29 -9.44 -7.81
C LEU A 165 -16.99 -8.74 -8.96
N GLY A 166 -16.36 -7.71 -9.49
CA GLY A 166 -16.69 -7.21 -10.82
C GLY A 166 -16.04 -8.10 -11.86
N ASP A 167 -16.83 -8.85 -12.62
CA ASP A 167 -16.33 -9.76 -13.66
C ASP A 167 -16.10 -9.01 -14.98
N ALA A 168 -14.99 -9.31 -15.65
CA ALA A 168 -14.65 -8.69 -16.93
C ALA A 168 -15.71 -9.02 -18.01
N GLY A 169 -16.09 -8.01 -18.80
CA GLY A 169 -17.16 -8.16 -19.79
C GLY A 169 -17.73 -6.81 -20.21
N VAL A 170 -19.00 -6.56 -19.85
CA VAL A 170 -19.78 -5.42 -20.38
C VAL A 170 -19.19 -4.06 -19.99
N ASP A 171 -18.88 -3.85 -18.70
CA ASP A 171 -18.39 -2.57 -18.18
C ASP A 171 -16.92 -2.61 -17.73
N LEU A 172 -16.32 -3.79 -17.68
CA LEU A 172 -15.03 -4.07 -17.02
C LEU A 172 -14.06 -4.73 -17.99
N ASN A 173 -12.85 -4.17 -18.08
CA ASN A 173 -11.78 -4.75 -18.88
C ASN A 173 -11.05 -5.89 -18.14
N TYR A 174 -11.09 -5.90 -16.79
CA TYR A 174 -10.42 -6.86 -15.93
C TYR A 174 -11.12 -6.97 -14.58
N ASP A 175 -10.97 -8.13 -13.95
CA ASP A 175 -11.56 -8.44 -12.66
C ASP A 175 -11.08 -7.50 -11.54
N GLU A 176 -12.03 -6.98 -10.78
CA GLU A 176 -11.80 -6.19 -9.57
C GLU A 176 -12.59 -6.81 -8.41
N GLN A 177 -11.91 -7.09 -7.30
CA GLN A 177 -12.57 -7.53 -6.06
C GLN A 177 -12.73 -6.36 -5.10
N VAL A 178 -13.87 -6.29 -4.42
CA VAL A 178 -14.18 -5.27 -3.43
C VAL A 178 -14.53 -5.92 -2.10
N LEU A 179 -13.79 -5.52 -1.06
CA LEU A 179 -14.02 -5.92 0.33
C LEU A 179 -14.61 -4.75 1.12
N TYR A 180 -15.51 -5.05 2.05
CA TYR A 180 -16.24 -4.04 2.83
C TYR A 180 -16.02 -4.17 4.34
N LYS A 181 -14.99 -4.93 4.73
CA LYS A 181 -14.59 -5.17 6.13
C LYS A 181 -13.08 -4.98 6.25
N ASN A 182 -12.64 -4.30 7.32
CA ASN A 182 -11.21 -4.04 7.54
C ASN A 182 -10.47 -5.36 7.79
N GLU A 183 -11.11 -6.26 8.54
CA GLU A 183 -10.59 -7.57 8.91
C GLU A 183 -10.47 -8.57 7.75
N ALA A 184 -11.04 -8.27 6.58
CA ALA A 184 -11.00 -9.17 5.42
C ALA A 184 -9.71 -9.09 4.58
N VAL A 185 -8.78 -8.18 4.92
CA VAL A 185 -7.60 -7.91 4.09
C VAL A 185 -6.39 -7.46 4.90
N ARG A 186 -5.19 -7.97 4.57
CA ARG A 186 -3.92 -7.56 5.20
C ARG A 186 -2.85 -7.28 4.14
N PRO A 187 -2.09 -6.18 4.23
CA PRO A 187 -0.88 -6.03 3.41
C PRO A 187 0.11 -7.13 3.81
N ALA A 188 0.56 -7.93 2.85
CA ALA A 188 1.49 -9.04 3.11
C ALA A 188 2.89 -8.74 2.55
N TYR A 189 2.95 -8.10 1.39
CA TYR A 189 4.20 -7.71 0.76
C TYR A 189 4.08 -6.34 0.06
N VAL A 190 5.22 -5.69 -0.17
CA VAL A 190 5.35 -4.52 -1.04
C VAL A 190 6.33 -4.84 -2.15
N VAL A 191 5.91 -4.68 -3.40
CA VAL A 191 6.76 -4.81 -4.59
C VAL A 191 7.16 -3.41 -5.04
N ILE A 192 8.45 -3.14 -5.09
CA ILE A 192 9.03 -1.96 -5.74
C ILE A 192 9.48 -2.38 -7.13
N TYR A 193 9.02 -1.66 -8.15
CA TYR A 193 9.27 -1.99 -9.54
C TYR A 193 9.43 -0.74 -10.39
N GLN A 194 10.25 -0.84 -11.42
CA GLN A 194 10.49 0.24 -12.37
C GLN A 194 9.81 -0.08 -13.69
N ARG A 195 9.01 0.86 -14.22
CA ARG A 195 8.48 0.71 -15.57
C ARG A 195 9.64 0.81 -16.58
N PRO A 196 9.66 -0.03 -17.62
CA PRO A 196 10.63 0.13 -18.68
C PRO A 196 10.42 1.51 -19.29
N LEU A 197 11.49 2.29 -19.38
CA LEU A 197 11.43 3.59 -20.06
C LEU A 197 10.83 3.39 -21.45
N ALA A 198 9.85 4.22 -21.81
CA ALA A 198 9.41 4.29 -23.18
C ALA A 198 10.63 4.63 -24.03
N ILE A 199 10.91 3.82 -25.05
CA ILE A 199 11.99 4.09 -26.00
C ILE A 199 11.71 5.48 -26.59
N GLY A 200 12.55 6.48 -26.27
CA GLY A 200 12.40 7.87 -26.71
C GLY A 200 11.92 8.88 -25.66
N ALA A 201 11.68 8.51 -24.40
CA ALA A 201 11.45 9.50 -23.35
C ALA A 201 12.75 10.30 -23.06
N PRO A 202 12.71 11.65 -23.01
CA PRO A 202 13.90 12.44 -22.74
C PRO A 202 14.41 12.12 -21.33
N THR A 203 15.63 11.58 -21.25
CA THR A 203 16.33 11.41 -19.99
C THR A 203 16.62 12.79 -19.41
N PHE A 204 15.94 13.17 -18.33
CA PHE A 204 16.28 14.39 -17.60
C PHE A 204 17.54 14.13 -16.77
N THR A 205 18.70 14.27 -17.40
CA THR A 205 19.99 14.29 -16.69
C THR A 205 20.10 15.63 -15.97
N MET A 206 19.93 15.61 -14.64
CA MET A 206 20.29 16.75 -13.81
C MET A 206 21.79 17.04 -13.98
N PRO A 207 22.20 18.29 -14.27
CA PRO A 207 23.62 18.63 -14.27
C PRO A 207 24.16 18.46 -12.85
N ARG A 208 25.22 17.66 -12.75
CA ARG A 208 25.96 17.41 -11.52
C ARG A 208 26.49 18.76 -11.02
N SER A 209 25.96 19.24 -9.89
CA SER A 209 26.46 20.46 -9.22
C SER A 209 27.97 20.34 -9.03
N ALA A 210 28.71 21.26 -9.63
CA ALA A 210 30.14 21.40 -9.44
C ALA A 210 30.41 21.80 -7.98
N ALA A 211 31.39 21.16 -7.36
CA ALA A 211 31.86 21.49 -6.03
C ALA A 211 32.16 22.99 -5.92
N GLN A 212 31.47 23.68 -5.01
CA GLN A 212 31.85 25.03 -4.61
C GLN A 212 32.76 24.98 -3.39
N THR A 213 33.94 25.52 -3.65
CA THR A 213 35.11 25.72 -2.81
C THR A 213 34.78 26.43 -1.49
N THR A 214 35.42 25.96 -0.44
CA THR A 214 35.49 26.55 0.90
C THR A 214 35.93 28.02 0.85
N LEU A 215 35.13 28.89 1.49
CA LEU A 215 35.61 30.17 2.01
C LEU A 215 35.37 30.21 3.51
N SER A 216 36.48 30.13 4.24
CA SER A 216 36.62 30.50 5.64
C SER A 216 36.31 31.99 5.83
N ASN A 217 35.62 32.35 6.92
CA ASN A 217 35.89 33.61 7.61
C ASN A 217 35.47 33.56 9.08
N THR A 218 36.24 34.34 9.83
CA THR A 218 36.55 34.36 11.25
C THR A 218 35.44 34.86 12.18
N ALA A 219 35.61 34.48 13.45
CA ALA A 219 34.75 34.76 14.60
C ALA A 219 34.60 36.25 14.97
N ALA A 220 33.45 36.57 15.58
CA ALA A 220 33.30 37.68 16.51
C ALA A 220 32.35 37.25 17.66
N THR A 221 32.89 37.30 18.88
CA THR A 221 32.27 37.00 20.17
C THR A 221 31.41 38.17 20.66
N LEU A 222 30.31 37.92 21.39
CA LEU A 222 29.90 38.69 22.58
C LEU A 222 28.68 38.05 23.31
N THR A 223 28.99 37.49 24.49
CA THR A 223 28.28 37.52 25.80
C THR A 223 26.80 37.13 25.96
N ALA A 224 26.63 35.96 26.60
CA ALA A 224 25.90 35.64 27.84
C ALA A 224 24.60 36.37 28.25
N ALA A 225 23.53 35.59 28.45
CA ALA A 225 22.73 35.60 29.68
C ALA A 225 21.95 34.27 29.81
N ALA A 226 22.14 33.57 30.92
CA ALA A 226 21.42 32.36 31.29
C ALA A 226 20.48 32.67 32.45
N THR A 227 19.23 32.21 32.38
CA THR A 227 18.36 32.03 33.54
C THR A 227 17.50 30.77 33.37
N ALA A 228 17.31 30.11 34.51
CA ALA A 228 16.91 28.73 34.70
C ALA A 228 15.40 28.47 34.60
N ALA A 229 15.04 27.23 34.28
CA ALA A 229 13.83 26.60 34.80
C ALA A 229 14.06 25.07 34.88
N MET A 230 14.13 24.56 36.11
CA MET A 230 14.07 23.14 36.43
C MET A 230 12.62 22.66 36.34
N ALA A 231 12.38 21.55 35.66
CA ALA A 231 11.16 20.75 35.84
C ALA A 231 11.55 19.27 35.84
N THR A 232 11.67 18.74 37.05
CA THR A 232 11.68 17.30 37.34
C THR A 232 10.29 16.73 37.03
N ALA A 233 10.22 15.76 36.14
CA ALA A 233 9.10 14.83 36.03
C ALA A 233 9.63 13.40 35.97
N THR A 234 9.11 12.63 36.90
CA THR A 234 9.36 11.24 37.29
C THR A 234 9.30 10.23 36.15
N MET A 235 10.28 9.32 36.11
CA MET A 235 10.23 8.06 35.38
C MET A 235 9.36 7.04 36.12
N ASN A 236 8.51 6.31 35.39
CA ASN A 236 8.16 4.95 35.77
C ASN A 236 7.82 4.08 34.54
N SER A 237 8.32 2.84 34.62
CA SER A 237 7.91 1.58 33.96
C SER A 237 8.01 1.42 32.43
N SER A 238 9.06 0.70 32.02
CA SER A 238 9.05 -0.59 31.30
C SER A 238 8.02 -0.84 30.18
N ALA A 239 8.52 -1.06 28.96
CA ALA A 239 8.36 -2.32 28.22
C ALA A 239 9.28 -2.30 26.99
N SER A 240 10.28 -3.18 27.01
CA SER A 240 11.10 -3.56 25.86
C SER A 240 10.24 -4.30 24.84
N ASN A 241 10.15 -3.79 23.61
CA ASN A 241 9.77 -4.57 22.44
C ASN A 241 10.76 -4.23 21.32
N ASP A 242 11.87 -4.95 21.31
CA ASP A 242 12.72 -5.08 20.14
C ASP A 242 11.98 -5.93 19.10
N CYS A 243 11.54 -5.30 18.02
CA CYS A 243 11.27 -5.98 16.77
C CYS A 243 12.14 -5.29 15.71
N THR A 244 13.38 -5.75 15.60
CA THR A 244 14.33 -5.31 14.58
C THR A 244 13.83 -5.77 13.22
N ILE A 245 13.49 -4.81 12.38
CA ILE A 245 13.15 -5.01 10.96
C ILE A 245 14.43 -5.41 10.21
N MET A 246 14.36 -6.50 9.44
CA MET A 246 15.24 -6.76 8.29
C MET A 246 14.40 -6.77 7.02
#